data_AF-A0A3C0FXV7-F1
#
_entry.id   AF-A0A3C0FXV7-F1
#
_cell.length_a   1.000
_cell.length_b   1.000
_cell.length_c   1.000
_cell.angle_alpha   90.00
_cell.angle_beta   90.00
_cell.angle_gamma   90.00
#
_symmetry.space_group_name_H-M   'P 1'
#
loop_
_entity.id
_entity.type
_entity.pdbx_description
1 polymer ?
#
loop_
_entity_poly.entity_id
_entity_poly.type
_entity_poly.pdbx_seq_one_letter_code
_entity_poly.pdbx_strand_id
1 'polypeptide(L)'
;MRKMPEDFSRFGKHFQESMVQLMLEDRNYCDQITEVLDINFFELSYLQTFVSKILKYREKYKVHPTYKPMITILRTELENENEALQRQVKEYFARIHGSEVEDSEYIIGVSLDFCRKQKLKGALMETVDLMQSSSFDEISKIINNALSLGLGNEAGYEYLTDFEERYALKARNP
;
A
#
# COMPACT_ATOMS: atom_id res chain seq x y z
N MET A 1 1.36 -8.46 -29.43
CA MET A 1 0.64 -7.32 -28.81
C MET A 1 1.20 -7.13 -27.42
N ARG A 2 1.85 -5.99 -27.12
CA ARG A 2 2.16 -5.64 -25.71
C ARG A 2 0.83 -5.38 -25.01
N LYS A 3 0.38 -6.28 -24.12
CA LYS A 3 -0.74 -5.96 -23.22
C LYS A 3 -0.34 -4.70 -22.46
N MET A 4 -1.22 -3.70 -22.43
CA MET A 4 -1.06 -2.56 -21.51
C MET A 4 -0.92 -3.12 -20.09
N PRO A 5 -0.10 -2.48 -19.22
CA PRO A 5 -0.06 -2.85 -17.82
C PRO A 5 -1.48 -2.81 -17.27
N GLU A 6 -1.87 -3.87 -16.57
CA GLU A 6 -3.16 -3.88 -15.89
C GLU A 6 -3.05 -2.90 -14.71
N ASP A 7 -4.04 -2.02 -14.57
CA ASP A 7 -4.12 -1.00 -13.54
C ASP A 7 -5.46 -1.11 -12.79
N PHE A 8 -5.71 -0.21 -11.85
CA PHE A 8 -6.93 -0.20 -11.04
C PHE A 8 -8.15 0.44 -11.74
N SER A 9 -8.03 0.93 -12.98
CA SER A 9 -9.12 1.62 -13.69
C SER A 9 -10.40 0.78 -13.76
N ARG A 10 -10.25 -0.55 -13.96
CA ARG A 10 -11.37 -1.50 -14.03
C ARG A 10 -12.23 -1.58 -12.77
N PHE A 11 -11.70 -1.20 -11.61
CA PHE A 11 -12.42 -1.20 -10.34
C PHE A 11 -13.11 0.14 -10.06
N GLY A 12 -12.79 1.17 -10.85
CA GLY A 12 -13.39 2.49 -10.75
C GLY A 12 -12.79 3.36 -9.65
N LYS A 13 -13.20 4.65 -9.68
CA LYS A 13 -12.69 5.69 -8.78
C LYS A 13 -12.93 5.39 -7.31
N HIS A 14 -14.14 4.99 -6.95
CA HIS A 14 -14.51 4.77 -5.55
C HIS A 14 -13.62 3.71 -4.90
N PHE A 15 -13.41 2.59 -5.58
CA PHE A 15 -12.51 1.53 -5.11
C PHE A 15 -11.09 2.06 -4.85
N GLN A 16 -10.54 2.82 -5.79
CA GLN A 16 -9.19 3.39 -5.65
C GLN A 16 -9.11 4.39 -4.48
N GLU A 17 -10.12 5.25 -4.31
CA GLU A 17 -10.19 6.20 -3.20
C GLU A 17 -10.30 5.50 -1.85
N SER A 18 -11.14 4.46 -1.74
CA SER A 18 -11.29 3.63 -0.54
C SER A 18 -10.00 2.88 -0.21
N MET A 19 -9.33 2.33 -1.22
CA MET A 19 -8.03 1.67 -1.07
C MET A 19 -6.99 2.63 -0.46
N VAL A 20 -6.87 3.84 -1.00
CA VAL A 20 -5.90 4.83 -0.50
C VAL A 20 -6.28 5.37 0.88
N GLN A 21 -7.57 5.45 1.20
CA GLN A 21 -8.03 5.81 2.54
C GLN A 21 -7.61 4.74 3.55
N LEU A 22 -7.84 3.46 3.24
CA LEU A 22 -7.40 2.33 4.06
C LEU A 22 -5.87 2.32 4.24
N MET A 23 -5.09 2.70 3.22
CA MET A 23 -3.65 2.86 3.37
C MET A 23 -3.25 3.95 4.38
N LEU A 24 -4.08 4.97 4.61
CA LEU A 24 -3.83 5.97 5.65
C LEU A 24 -4.31 5.50 7.02
N GLU A 25 -5.43 4.79 7.09
CA GLU A 25 -6.11 4.47 8.36
C GLU A 25 -5.65 3.15 8.98
N ASP A 26 -5.36 2.14 8.16
CA ASP A 26 -4.93 0.82 8.59
C ASP A 26 -3.43 0.65 8.31
N ARG A 27 -2.64 0.69 9.38
CA ARG A 27 -1.20 0.48 9.34
C ARG A 27 -0.84 -0.91 8.80
N ASN A 28 -1.53 -1.97 9.25
CA ASN A 28 -1.19 -3.34 8.89
C ASN A 28 -1.44 -3.58 7.41
N TYR A 29 -2.57 -3.09 6.90
CA TYR A 29 -2.85 -3.12 5.48
C TYR A 29 -1.82 -2.31 4.69
N CYS A 30 -1.46 -1.10 5.15
CA CYS A 30 -0.47 -0.27 4.49
C CYS A 30 0.92 -0.93 4.47
N ASP A 31 1.33 -1.60 5.55
CA ASP A 31 2.56 -2.39 5.62
C ASP A 31 2.54 -3.50 4.55
N GLN A 32 1.48 -4.29 4.49
CA GLN A 32 1.32 -5.42 3.57
C GLN A 32 1.23 -5.01 2.10
N ILE A 33 0.37 -4.04 1.77
CA ILE A 33 0.14 -3.64 0.37
C ILE A 33 1.38 -2.96 -0.23
N THR A 34 2.17 -2.25 0.58
CA THR A 34 3.37 -1.53 0.10
C THR A 34 4.44 -2.49 -0.44
N GLU A 35 4.48 -3.74 0.01
CA GLU A 35 5.41 -4.75 -0.53
C GLU A 35 5.13 -5.10 -2.00
N VAL A 36 3.85 -4.99 -2.41
CA VAL A 36 3.38 -5.48 -3.70
C VAL A 36 2.85 -4.37 -4.61
N LEU A 37 2.57 -3.20 -4.08
CA LEU A 37 2.03 -2.06 -4.80
C LEU A 37 3.07 -1.41 -5.74
N ASP A 38 2.64 -1.13 -6.96
CA ASP A 38 3.22 -0.09 -7.79
C ASP A 38 2.24 1.09 -7.81
N ILE A 39 2.70 2.29 -7.43
CA ILE A 39 1.86 3.49 -7.38
C ILE A 39 1.28 3.81 -8.78
N ASN A 40 1.97 3.41 -9.85
CA ASN A 40 1.50 3.60 -11.22
C ASN A 40 0.27 2.76 -11.57
N PHE A 41 -0.16 1.82 -10.71
CA PHE A 41 -1.43 1.12 -10.88
C PHE A 41 -2.65 2.01 -10.62
N PHE A 42 -2.50 3.13 -9.90
CA PHE A 42 -3.61 4.07 -9.77
C PHE A 42 -3.79 4.85 -11.07
N GLU A 43 -5.02 4.95 -11.55
CA GLU A 43 -5.36 5.77 -12.73
C GLU A 43 -5.29 7.28 -12.38
N LEU A 44 -5.66 7.61 -11.15
CA LEU A 44 -5.87 8.97 -10.69
C LEU A 44 -4.57 9.54 -10.09
N SER A 45 -4.00 10.54 -10.76
CA SER A 45 -2.72 11.15 -10.37
C SER A 45 -2.70 11.75 -8.95
N TYR A 46 -3.85 12.25 -8.46
CA TYR A 46 -3.95 12.75 -7.09
C TYR A 46 -3.82 11.63 -6.05
N LEU A 47 -4.29 10.41 -6.37
CA LEU A 47 -4.09 9.24 -5.51
C LEU A 47 -2.64 8.79 -5.51
N GLN A 48 -2.00 8.76 -6.69
CA GLN A 48 -0.56 8.48 -6.79
C GLN A 48 0.27 9.42 -5.92
N THR A 49 -0.03 10.73 -6.02
CA THR A 49 0.64 11.77 -5.23
C THR A 49 0.40 11.58 -3.75
N PHE A 50 -0.84 11.32 -3.35
CA PHE A 50 -1.22 11.14 -1.95
C PHE A 50 -0.52 9.91 -1.32
N VAL A 51 -0.54 8.77 -2.01
CA VAL A 51 0.17 7.56 -1.58
C VAL A 51 1.68 7.82 -1.48
N SER A 52 2.27 8.52 -2.45
CA SER A 52 3.69 8.90 -2.38
C SER A 52 4.01 9.70 -1.10
N LYS A 53 3.11 10.58 -0.66
CA LYS A 53 3.28 11.33 0.60
C LYS A 53 3.21 10.44 1.84
N ILE A 54 2.27 9.49 1.89
CA ILE A 54 2.20 8.49 2.97
C ILE A 54 3.52 7.73 3.05
N LEU A 55 3.97 7.16 1.93
CA LEU A 55 5.16 6.31 1.89
C LEU A 55 6.44 7.09 2.23
N LYS A 56 6.61 8.31 1.71
CA LYS A 56 7.75 9.18 2.06
C LYS A 56 7.80 9.53 3.55
N TYR A 57 6.63 9.78 4.16
CA TYR A 57 6.56 10.01 5.59
C TYR A 57 7.00 8.77 6.37
N ARG A 58 6.45 7.60 6.02
CA ARG A 58 6.82 6.31 6.65
C ARG A 58 8.30 6.01 6.50
N GLU A 59 8.86 6.25 5.32
CA GLU A 59 10.29 6.06 5.05
C GLU A 59 11.16 6.97 5.92
N LYS A 60 10.80 8.25 6.03
CA LYS A 60 11.57 9.27 6.75
C LYS A 60 11.48 9.12 8.28
N TYR A 61 10.29 8.86 8.80
CA TYR A 61 10.04 8.88 10.25
C TYR A 61 9.89 7.48 10.85
N LYS A 62 9.87 6.43 10.04
CA LYS A 62 9.70 5.02 10.46
C LYS A 62 8.43 4.76 11.27
N VAL A 63 7.42 5.61 11.10
CA VAL A 63 6.11 5.51 11.76
C VAL A 63 5.00 5.79 10.77
N HIS A 64 3.82 5.19 11.01
CA HIS A 64 2.64 5.41 10.18
C HIS A 64 2.09 6.83 10.39
N PRO A 65 1.77 7.60 9.33
CA PRO A 65 1.23 8.93 9.49
C PRO A 65 -0.18 8.87 10.09
N THR A 66 -0.53 9.91 10.86
CA THR A 66 -1.91 10.20 11.23
C THR A 66 -2.42 11.40 10.44
N TYR A 67 -3.70 11.74 10.58
CA TYR A 67 -4.29 12.90 9.92
C TYR A 67 -3.54 14.22 10.18
N LYS A 68 -2.99 14.43 11.39
CA LYS A 68 -2.30 15.70 11.75
C LYS A 68 -1.01 15.95 10.95
N PRO A 69 -0.04 15.02 10.90
CA PRO A 69 1.11 15.13 10.00
C PRO A 69 0.69 15.28 8.54
N MET A 70 -0.31 14.52 8.08
CA MET A 70 -0.78 14.60 6.69
C MET A 70 -1.30 16.00 6.34
N ILE A 71 -2.06 16.66 7.22
CA ILE A 71 -2.48 18.06 7.02
C ILE A 71 -1.28 18.96 6.73
N THR A 72 -0.19 18.81 7.50
CA THR A 72 1.00 19.66 7.35
C THR A 72 1.68 19.37 6.02
N ILE A 73 1.93 18.10 5.71
CA ILE A 73 2.59 17.65 4.47
C ILE A 73 1.83 18.11 3.23
N LEU A 74 0.51 17.96 3.21
CA LEU A 74 -0.32 18.35 2.07
C LEU A 74 -0.44 19.88 1.92
N ARG A 75 -0.12 20.65 2.96
CA ARG A 75 -0.04 22.12 2.88
C ARG A 75 1.30 22.61 2.40
N THR A 76 2.40 21.96 2.78
CA THR A 76 3.76 22.48 2.55
C THR A 76 4.51 21.76 1.41
N GLU A 77 4.12 20.55 1.05
CA GLU A 77 4.92 19.72 0.13
C GLU A 77 4.24 19.39 -1.20
N LEU A 78 3.28 20.21 -1.63
CA LEU A 78 2.63 20.08 -2.94
C LEU A 78 3.03 21.18 -3.93
N GLU A 79 3.96 22.07 -3.56
CA GLU A 79 4.33 23.27 -4.33
C GLU A 79 4.86 22.96 -5.74
N ASN A 80 5.47 21.79 -5.93
CA ASN A 80 6.00 21.34 -7.22
C ASN A 80 4.94 20.75 -8.16
N GLU A 81 3.73 20.49 -7.65
CA GLU A 81 2.62 19.96 -8.44
C GLU A 81 1.80 21.10 -9.07
N ASN A 82 1.12 20.82 -10.18
CA ASN A 82 0.21 21.81 -10.78
C ASN A 82 -0.99 22.11 -9.85
N GLU A 83 -1.54 23.32 -9.93
CA GLU A 83 -2.61 23.79 -9.02
C GLU A 83 -3.84 22.88 -8.99
N ALA A 84 -4.22 22.31 -10.15
CA ALA A 84 -5.36 21.42 -10.25
C ALA A 84 -5.14 20.13 -9.43
N LEU A 85 -3.94 19.55 -9.52
CA LEU A 85 -3.52 18.37 -8.77
C LEU A 85 -3.44 18.68 -7.27
N GLN A 86 -2.82 19.80 -6.89
CA GLN A 86 -2.77 20.24 -5.49
C GLN A 86 -4.18 20.33 -4.88
N ARG A 87 -5.12 20.91 -5.63
CA ARG A 87 -6.52 21.04 -5.22
C ARG A 87 -7.17 19.66 -5.07
N GLN A 88 -7.02 18.77 -6.05
CA GLN A 88 -7.60 17.43 -5.99
C GLN A 88 -7.10 16.61 -4.80
N VAL A 89 -5.80 16.68 -4.49
CA VAL A 89 -5.20 16.00 -3.34
C VAL A 89 -5.79 16.54 -2.03
N LYS A 90 -5.91 17.86 -1.88
CA LYS A 90 -6.49 18.51 -0.70
C LYS A 90 -7.99 18.21 -0.54
N GLU A 91 -8.74 18.24 -1.64
CA GLU A 91 -10.17 17.90 -1.66
C GLU A 91 -10.40 16.44 -1.31
N TYR A 92 -9.57 15.52 -1.84
CA TYR A 92 -9.63 14.11 -1.48
C TYR A 92 -9.37 13.91 0.01
N PHE A 93 -8.30 14.51 0.55
CA PHE A 93 -8.00 14.44 1.97
C PHE A 93 -9.14 14.96 2.86
N ALA A 94 -9.78 16.07 2.45
CA ALA A 94 -10.91 16.63 3.18
C ALA A 94 -12.14 15.71 3.16
N ARG A 95 -12.37 14.96 2.08
CA ARG A 95 -13.47 13.98 1.99
C ARG A 95 -13.26 12.79 2.92
N ILE A 96 -12.04 12.26 2.95
CA ILE A 96 -11.75 11.06 3.75
C ILE A 96 -11.62 11.37 5.25
N HIS A 97 -11.32 12.63 5.59
CA HIS A 97 -11.19 13.05 6.99
C HIS A 97 -12.53 12.95 7.74
N GLY A 98 -12.71 11.85 8.46
CA GLY A 98 -13.92 11.56 9.23
C GLY A 98 -15.00 10.79 8.46
N SER A 99 -14.68 10.25 7.28
CA SER A 99 -15.50 9.20 6.65
C SER A 99 -14.94 7.83 7.02
N GLU A 100 -15.78 6.80 6.94
CA GLU A 100 -15.36 5.41 7.05
C GLU A 100 -15.45 4.74 5.68
N VAL A 101 -14.61 3.72 5.47
CA VAL A 101 -14.65 2.91 4.26
C VAL A 101 -15.61 1.73 4.46
N GLU A 102 -16.70 1.73 3.70
CA GLU A 102 -17.59 0.58 3.60
C GLU A 102 -16.90 -0.58 2.87
N ASP A 103 -17.23 -1.82 3.25
CA ASP A 103 -16.68 -3.05 2.65
C ASP A 103 -15.14 -3.12 2.65
N SER A 104 -14.51 -2.63 3.73
CA SER A 104 -13.04 -2.57 3.86
C SER A 104 -12.36 -3.91 3.59
N GLU A 105 -12.90 -5.03 4.11
CA GLU A 105 -12.38 -6.38 3.87
C GLU A 105 -12.34 -6.74 2.37
N TYR A 106 -13.39 -6.37 1.62
CA TYR A 106 -13.44 -6.58 0.18
C TYR A 106 -12.38 -5.75 -0.55
N ILE A 107 -12.25 -4.46 -0.20
CA ILE A 107 -11.26 -3.56 -0.82
C ILE A 107 -9.83 -4.06 -0.55
N ILE A 108 -9.54 -4.46 0.69
CA ILE A 108 -8.25 -5.02 1.10
C ILE A 108 -7.94 -6.30 0.32
N GLY A 109 -8.87 -7.25 0.32
CA GLY A 109 -8.68 -8.54 -0.34
C GLY A 109 -8.45 -8.40 -1.85
N VAL A 110 -9.27 -7.60 -2.53
CA VAL A 110 -9.18 -7.40 -3.99
C VAL A 110 -7.92 -6.65 -4.38
N SER A 111 -7.54 -5.60 -3.63
CA SER A 111 -6.35 -4.81 -3.93
C SER A 111 -5.06 -5.61 -3.73
N LEU A 112 -4.96 -6.40 -2.65
CA LEU A 112 -3.83 -7.29 -2.39
C LEU A 112 -3.71 -8.38 -3.45
N ASP A 113 -4.80 -9.08 -3.76
CA ASP A 113 -4.82 -10.12 -4.79
C ASP A 113 -4.37 -9.57 -6.15
N PHE A 114 -4.85 -8.38 -6.53
CA PHE A 114 -4.43 -7.71 -7.74
C PHE A 114 -2.92 -7.41 -7.75
N CYS A 115 -2.41 -6.72 -6.74
CA CYS A 115 -1.00 -6.34 -6.67
C CYS A 115 -0.07 -7.56 -6.65
N ARG A 116 -0.42 -8.60 -5.88
CA ARG A 116 0.33 -9.87 -5.83
C ARG A 116 0.37 -10.56 -7.20
N LYS A 117 -0.76 -10.60 -7.91
CA LYS A 117 -0.82 -11.13 -9.28
C LYS A 117 0.08 -10.34 -10.24
N GLN A 118 0.10 -9.00 -10.14
CA GLN A 118 0.99 -8.19 -10.98
C GLN A 118 2.47 -8.41 -10.63
N LYS A 119 2.82 -8.50 -9.34
CA LYS A 119 4.20 -8.82 -8.91
C LYS A 119 4.66 -10.18 -9.41
N LEU A 120 3.83 -11.22 -9.27
CA LEU A 120 4.14 -12.56 -9.76
C LEU A 120 4.29 -12.55 -11.29
N LYS A 121 3.41 -11.85 -12.01
CA LYS A 121 3.50 -11.69 -13.47
C LYS A 121 4.81 -11.01 -13.88
N GLY A 122 5.22 -9.96 -13.18
CA GLY A 122 6.51 -9.29 -13.41
C GLY A 122 7.71 -10.22 -13.17
N ALA A 123 7.70 -10.94 -12.05
CA ALA A 123 8.73 -11.93 -11.73
C ALA A 123 8.82 -13.04 -12.79
N LEU A 124 7.68 -13.57 -13.25
CA LEU A 124 7.66 -14.55 -14.33
C LEU A 124 8.26 -13.99 -15.63
N MET A 125 7.98 -12.73 -15.97
CA MET A 125 8.57 -12.10 -17.15
C MET A 125 10.10 -12.00 -17.05
N GLU A 126 10.64 -11.66 -15.88
CA GLU A 126 12.09 -11.65 -15.64
C GLU A 126 12.71 -13.04 -15.82
N THR A 127 12.03 -14.09 -15.37
CA THR A 127 12.54 -15.47 -15.53
C THR A 127 12.61 -15.94 -16.98
N VAL A 128 11.77 -15.41 -17.89
CA VAL A 128 11.81 -15.76 -19.32
C VAL A 128 13.16 -15.40 -19.93
N ASP A 129 13.75 -14.28 -19.52
CA ASP A 129 15.07 -13.85 -20.00
C ASP A 129 16.19 -14.76 -19.45
N LEU A 130 16.05 -15.25 -18.21
CA LEU A 130 17.01 -16.16 -17.56
C LEU A 130 16.93 -17.62 -18.04
N MET A 131 15.86 -18.01 -18.73
CA MET A 131 15.78 -19.35 -19.34
C MET A 131 16.87 -19.56 -20.41
N GLN A 132 17.32 -18.49 -21.07
CA GLN A 132 18.38 -18.55 -22.08
C GLN A 132 19.75 -18.86 -21.46
N SER A 133 19.98 -18.50 -20.20
CA SER A 133 21.21 -18.74 -19.46
C SER A 133 21.20 -20.03 -18.63
N SER A 134 20.11 -20.83 -18.67
CA SER A 134 19.95 -22.09 -17.92
C SER A 134 20.07 -21.96 -16.38
N SER A 135 19.77 -20.78 -15.82
CA SER A 135 19.87 -20.50 -14.38
C SER A 135 18.60 -20.91 -13.63
N PHE A 136 18.33 -22.21 -13.50
CA PHE A 136 17.11 -22.72 -12.87
C PHE A 136 16.96 -22.35 -11.38
N ASP A 137 18.07 -22.28 -10.64
CA ASP A 137 18.07 -21.91 -9.23
C ASP A 137 17.66 -20.44 -9.03
N GLU A 138 18.10 -19.55 -9.92
CA GLU A 138 17.78 -18.12 -9.88
C GLU A 138 16.30 -17.88 -10.23
N ILE A 139 15.79 -18.60 -11.23
CA ILE A 139 14.36 -18.62 -11.58
C ILE A 139 13.52 -19.02 -10.36
N SER A 140 13.91 -20.09 -9.66
CA SER A 140 13.20 -20.55 -8.46
C SER A 140 13.20 -19.49 -7.36
N LYS A 141 14.35 -18.83 -7.12
CA LYS A 141 14.47 -17.76 -6.12
C LYS A 141 13.56 -16.57 -6.45
N ILE A 142 13.55 -16.10 -7.69
CA ILE A 142 12.73 -14.96 -8.14
C ILE A 142 11.24 -15.25 -7.93
N ILE A 143 10.77 -16.43 -8.36
CA ILE A 143 9.37 -16.83 -8.22
C ILE A 143 8.97 -16.97 -6.74
N ASN A 144 9.77 -17.67 -5.94
CA ASN A 144 9.47 -17.89 -4.53
C ASN A 144 9.46 -16.56 -3.74
N ASN A 145 10.37 -15.65 -4.04
CA ASN A 145 10.35 -14.31 -3.46
C ASN A 145 9.04 -13.59 -3.78
N ALA A 146 8.65 -13.54 -5.07
CA ALA A 146 7.41 -12.88 -5.49
C ALA A 146 6.14 -13.48 -4.87
N LEU A 147 6.10 -14.80 -4.64
CA LEU A 147 4.98 -15.47 -3.98
C LEU A 147 4.85 -15.10 -2.50
N SER A 148 5.96 -14.80 -1.84
CA SER A 148 6.02 -14.48 -0.41
C SER A 148 5.56 -13.06 -0.08
N LEU A 149 5.72 -12.12 -1.01
CA LEU A 149 5.37 -10.71 -0.81
C LEU A 149 3.86 -10.51 -0.64
N GLY A 150 3.49 -9.61 0.28
CA GLY A 150 2.10 -9.22 0.54
C GLY A 150 1.24 -10.31 1.15
N LEU A 151 1.83 -11.37 1.73
CA LEU A 151 1.09 -12.40 2.48
C LEU A 151 0.60 -11.91 3.85
N GLY A 152 1.15 -10.81 4.38
CA GLY A 152 0.83 -10.31 5.71
C GLY A 152 1.42 -11.20 6.81
N ASN A 153 1.50 -10.67 8.02
CA ASN A 153 1.98 -11.41 9.19
C ASN A 153 0.87 -12.33 9.75
N GLU A 154 0.47 -13.38 9.02
CA GLU A 154 -0.26 -14.49 9.68
C GLU A 154 0.67 -15.35 10.57
N ALA A 155 1.98 -15.10 10.57
CA ALA A 155 2.99 -15.95 11.19
C ALA A 155 3.66 -15.39 12.48
N GLY A 156 3.20 -14.29 13.06
CA GLY A 156 3.85 -13.81 14.28
C GLY A 156 3.17 -12.63 14.92
N TYR A 157 2.56 -12.86 16.09
CA TYR A 157 2.44 -11.84 17.12
C TYR A 157 3.77 -11.10 17.22
N GLU A 158 3.76 -9.81 16.88
CA GLU A 158 4.92 -8.95 16.96
C GLU A 158 5.37 -8.86 18.42
N TYR A 159 6.32 -9.71 18.82
CA TYR A 159 6.90 -9.75 20.16
C TYR A 159 7.49 -8.40 20.61
N LEU A 160 7.69 -7.46 19.68
CA LEU A 160 8.21 -6.11 19.92
C LEU A 160 7.11 -5.06 20.08
N THR A 161 5.99 -5.18 19.37
CA THR A 161 4.90 -4.19 19.42
C THR A 161 4.06 -4.34 20.69
N ASP A 162 4.05 -5.54 21.25
CA ASP A 162 3.27 -5.89 22.45
C ASP A 162 4.12 -5.93 23.74
N PHE A 163 5.26 -5.22 23.77
CA PHE A 163 6.10 -5.13 24.96
C PHE A 163 5.43 -4.29 26.05
N GLU A 164 4.80 -3.17 25.67
CA GLU A 164 4.19 -2.23 26.63
C GLU A 164 2.88 -2.77 27.23
N GLU A 165 2.09 -3.55 26.49
CA GLU A 165 0.84 -4.13 27.01
C GLU A 165 1.07 -5.21 28.09
N ARG A 166 2.26 -5.83 28.12
CA ARG A 166 2.62 -6.80 29.18
C ARG A 166 2.87 -6.16 30.54
N TYR A 167 3.19 -4.87 30.58
CA TYR A 167 3.37 -4.11 31.83
C TYR A 167 2.10 -3.39 32.28
N ALA A 168 1.01 -3.48 31.51
CA ALA A 168 -0.28 -3.00 31.97
C ALA A 168 -0.70 -3.84 33.20
N LEU A 169 -0.93 -3.15 34.33
CA LEU A 169 -1.46 -3.74 35.55
C LEU A 169 -2.82 -4.39 35.23
N LYS A 170 -2.83 -5.70 34.99
CA LYS A 170 -4.05 -6.47 34.94
C LYS A 170 -4.61 -6.51 36.35
N ALA A 171 -5.64 -5.69 36.61
CA ALA A 171 -6.42 -5.78 37.83
C ALA A 171 -6.95 -7.21 37.94
N ARG A 172 -6.36 -8.01 38.84
CA ARG A 172 -6.97 -9.27 39.25
C ARG A 172 -8.20 -8.88 40.04
N ASN A 173 -9.38 -9.10 39.46
CA ASN A 173 -10.60 -9.06 40.26
C ASN A 173 -10.47 -10.15 41.34
N PRO A 174 -10.71 -9.84 42.63
CA PRO A 174 -10.58 -10.79 43.74
C PRO A 174 -11.46 -12.03 43.60
#